data_AF-A0A7S2FAH9-F1
#
_entry.id   AF-A0A7S2FAH9-F1
#
_cell.length_a   1.000
_cell.length_b   1.000
_cell.length_c   1.000
_cell.angle_alpha   90.00
_cell.angle_beta   90.00
_cell.angle_gamma   90.00
#
_symmetry.space_group_name_H-M   'P 1'
#
loop_
_entity.id
_entity.type
_entity.pdbx_description
1 polymer ?
#
loop_
_entity_poly.entity_id
_entity_poly.type
_entity_poly.pdbx_seq_one_letter_code
_entity_poly.pdbx_strand_id
1 'polypeptide(L)'
;MIMHTLTSGQDMYVPWVEPIAYANAFQAWPSFSMLMPRSEYNGSDPVYVTVEEDDTVTASFTWSQASELLEASGRNDAADMVTLMNAAGYDTTVDPMVNNMMCWYTSDISTEESYVFNTSDLRNEPEILYGFGDGVGTVATLDVCKSWDPSRTTVQEFSNISHSAYMTDETIVGMLVDLFTS
;
A
#
# COMPACT_ATOMS: atom_id res chain seq x y z
N MET A 1 -0.75 2.36 4.37
CA MET A 1 -0.32 1.36 5.36
C MET A 1 1.18 1.08 5.33
N ILE A 2 1.76 0.57 4.23
CA ILE A 2 3.15 0.05 4.21
C ILE A 2 4.20 1.07 4.68
N MET A 3 4.07 2.33 4.27
CA MET A 3 4.98 3.39 4.72
C MET A 3 4.88 3.61 6.23
N HIS A 4 3.66 3.75 6.75
CA HIS A 4 3.41 3.86 8.18
C HIS A 4 4.05 2.71 8.95
N THR A 5 3.87 1.47 8.47
CA THR A 5 4.49 0.28 9.04
C THR A 5 6.03 0.35 9.08
N LEU A 6 6.68 0.94 8.06
CA LEU A 6 8.13 1.01 7.96
C LEU A 6 8.76 2.22 8.68
N THR A 7 8.03 3.32 8.82
CA THR A 7 8.54 4.56 9.45
C THR A 7 8.34 4.55 10.97
N SER A 8 7.14 4.92 11.45
CA SER A 8 6.77 4.95 12.87
C SER A 8 6.33 3.59 13.41
N GLY A 9 5.91 2.69 12.53
CA GLY A 9 5.36 1.38 12.89
C GLY A 9 3.90 1.47 13.29
N GLN A 10 3.20 0.33 13.20
CA GLN A 10 1.81 0.20 13.63
C GLN A 10 1.74 -0.75 14.83
N ASP A 11 0.72 -0.59 15.68
CA ASP A 11 0.54 -1.43 16.86
C ASP A 11 0.17 -2.90 16.53
N MET A 12 -0.18 -3.18 15.26
CA MET A 12 -0.56 -4.48 14.71
C MET A 12 -1.61 -5.22 15.57
N TYR A 13 -2.44 -4.50 16.31
CA TYR A 13 -3.39 -5.03 17.30
C TYR A 13 -2.74 -5.84 18.44
N VAL A 14 -1.46 -5.59 18.73
CA VAL A 14 -0.71 -6.22 19.83
C VAL A 14 -0.30 -5.12 20.83
N PRO A 15 -1.18 -4.78 21.79
CA PRO A 15 -1.05 -3.54 22.58
C PRO A 15 0.13 -3.50 23.56
N TRP A 16 0.87 -4.60 23.72
CA TRP A 16 2.05 -4.68 24.59
C TRP A 16 3.38 -4.61 23.83
N VAL A 17 3.35 -4.41 22.51
CA VAL A 17 4.54 -4.20 21.69
C VAL A 17 4.51 -2.77 21.17
N GLU A 18 5.57 -2.01 21.41
CA GLU A 18 5.71 -0.65 20.89
C GLU A 18 5.72 -0.67 19.36
N PRO A 19 4.96 0.19 18.66
CA PRO A 19 4.86 0.21 17.20
C PRO A 19 6.23 0.25 16.50
N ILE A 20 7.17 1.02 17.05
CA ILE A 20 8.53 1.14 16.51
C ILE A 20 9.30 -0.20 16.49
N ALA A 21 8.97 -1.14 17.39
CA ALA A 21 9.57 -2.47 17.38
C ALA A 21 9.15 -3.26 16.14
N TYR A 22 7.91 -3.10 15.68
CA TYR A 22 7.44 -3.66 14.42
C TYR A 22 8.15 -3.03 13.23
N ALA A 23 8.27 -1.70 13.17
CA ALA A 23 9.01 -1.02 12.09
C ALA A 23 10.45 -1.53 11.98
N ASN A 24 11.13 -1.66 13.13
CA ASN A 24 12.51 -2.17 13.18
C ASN A 24 12.63 -3.64 12.71
N ALA A 25 11.59 -4.45 12.91
CA ALA A 25 11.55 -5.83 12.42
C ALA A 25 11.23 -5.90 10.92
N PHE A 26 10.26 -5.11 10.46
CA PHE A 26 9.75 -5.13 9.09
C PHE A 26 10.66 -4.44 8.07
N GLN A 27 11.50 -3.48 8.48
CA GLN A 27 12.48 -2.86 7.57
C GLN A 27 13.44 -3.86 6.93
N ALA A 28 13.66 -5.03 7.56
CA ALA A 28 14.51 -6.08 7.03
C ALA A 28 13.76 -7.05 6.08
N TRP A 29 12.47 -6.85 5.85
CA TRP A 29 11.62 -7.74 5.07
C TRP A 29 11.42 -7.16 3.65
N PRO A 30 12.03 -7.75 2.61
CA PRO A 30 11.98 -7.20 1.26
C PRO A 30 10.57 -7.05 0.70
N SER A 31 9.62 -7.86 1.18
CA SER A 31 8.21 -7.78 0.77
C SER A 31 7.58 -6.43 1.11
N PHE A 32 7.94 -5.80 2.24
CA PHE A 32 7.40 -4.48 2.57
C PHE A 32 7.96 -3.40 1.64
N SER A 33 9.26 -3.44 1.34
CA SER A 33 9.87 -2.53 0.35
C SER A 33 9.28 -2.73 -1.05
N MET A 34 8.93 -3.95 -1.44
CA MET A 34 8.25 -4.23 -2.71
C MET A 34 6.83 -3.67 -2.80
N LEU A 35 6.17 -3.47 -1.66
CA LEU A 35 4.79 -2.97 -1.57
C LEU A 35 4.71 -1.45 -1.34
N MET A 36 5.85 -0.75 -1.39
CA MET A 36 5.84 0.71 -1.32
C MET A 36 5.02 1.29 -2.48
N PRO A 37 4.25 2.37 -2.26
CA PRO A 37 3.48 3.02 -3.32
C PRO A 37 4.38 3.42 -4.48
N ARG A 38 3.82 3.38 -5.69
CA ARG A 38 4.53 3.74 -6.91
C ARG A 38 3.63 4.55 -7.83
N SER A 39 4.18 5.59 -8.45
CA SER A 39 3.43 6.59 -9.24
C SER A 39 2.75 5.97 -10.48
N GLU A 40 3.21 4.82 -10.94
CA GLU A 40 2.63 4.07 -12.05
C GLU A 40 1.19 3.65 -11.78
N TYR A 41 0.79 3.42 -10.52
CA TYR A 41 -0.57 2.95 -10.19
C TYR A 41 -1.66 3.99 -10.44
N ASN A 42 -1.35 5.28 -10.24
CA ASN A 42 -2.33 6.36 -10.34
C ASN A 42 -2.08 7.27 -11.56
N GLY A 43 -1.11 6.91 -12.42
CA GLY A 43 -0.65 7.77 -13.53
C GLY A 43 -0.20 9.16 -13.07
N SER A 44 0.06 9.34 -11.78
CA SER A 44 0.37 10.59 -11.11
C SER A 44 1.33 10.31 -9.94
N ASP A 45 2.04 11.34 -9.50
CA ASP A 45 2.97 11.25 -8.38
C ASP A 45 2.49 12.11 -7.20
N PRO A 46 1.45 11.67 -6.46
CA PRO A 46 0.85 12.48 -5.41
C PRO A 46 1.81 12.64 -4.22
N VAL A 47 1.67 13.76 -3.51
CA VAL A 47 2.30 13.92 -2.19
C VAL A 47 1.69 12.90 -1.25
N TYR A 48 2.54 12.17 -0.55
CA TYR A 48 2.18 11.05 0.28
C TYR A 48 2.53 11.27 1.75
N VAL A 49 3.63 11.97 2.00
CA VAL A 49 4.04 12.41 3.32
C VAL A 49 4.34 13.89 3.31
N THR A 50 3.80 14.60 4.30
CA THR A 50 4.14 15.99 4.60
C THR A 50 4.75 16.04 6.00
N VAL A 51 5.82 16.82 6.16
CA VAL A 51 6.42 17.12 7.46
C VAL A 51 6.16 18.58 7.77
N GLU A 52 5.52 18.84 8.90
CA GLU A 52 5.11 20.16 9.38
C GLU A 52 5.75 20.43 10.74
N GLU A 53 6.44 21.55 10.88
CA GLU A 53 6.96 22.04 12.16
C GLU A 53 6.43 23.46 12.38
N ASP A 54 5.76 23.69 13.51
CA ASP A 54 5.14 24.99 13.85
C ASP A 54 4.27 25.56 12.68
N ASP A 55 3.35 24.74 12.16
CA ASP A 55 2.45 25.05 11.03
C ASP A 55 3.16 25.41 9.71
N THR A 56 4.45 25.05 9.57
CA THR A 56 5.23 25.25 8.36
C THR A 56 5.64 23.91 7.76
N VAL A 57 5.31 23.67 6.49
CA VAL A 57 5.78 22.50 5.75
C VAL A 57 7.29 22.61 5.55
N THR A 58 8.05 21.70 6.16
CA THR A 58 9.52 21.64 6.08
C THR A 58 10.01 20.62 5.07
N ALA A 59 9.23 19.56 4.82
CA ALA A 59 9.50 18.57 3.80
C ALA A 59 8.21 17.96 3.24
N SER A 60 8.30 17.42 2.02
CA SER A 60 7.23 16.61 1.42
C SER A 60 7.84 15.52 0.57
N PHE A 61 7.22 14.35 0.58
CA PHE A 61 7.63 13.18 -0.18
C PHE A 61 6.46 12.65 -0.99
N THR A 62 6.68 12.41 -2.28
CA THR A 62 5.70 11.78 -3.18
C THR A 62 5.86 10.26 -3.20
N TRP A 63 5.01 9.55 -3.96
CA TRP A 63 5.15 8.10 -4.17
C TRP A 63 6.47 7.71 -4.80
N SER A 64 6.97 8.49 -5.77
CA SER A 64 8.26 8.24 -6.41
C SER A 64 9.45 8.43 -5.45
N GLN A 65 9.25 9.17 -4.36
CA GLN A 65 10.28 9.48 -3.36
C GLN A 65 10.25 8.54 -2.14
N ALA A 66 9.71 7.33 -2.30
CA ALA A 66 9.60 6.34 -1.23
C ALA A 66 10.97 5.97 -0.62
N SER A 67 12.04 5.91 -1.42
CA SER A 67 13.38 5.58 -0.92
C SER A 67 13.94 6.72 -0.07
N GLU A 68 13.85 7.96 -0.56
CA GLU A 68 14.30 9.17 0.13
C GLU A 68 13.56 9.38 1.45
N LEU A 69 12.25 9.08 1.48
CA LEU A 69 11.45 9.10 2.70
C LEU A 69 11.98 8.08 3.73
N LEU A 70 12.28 6.85 3.28
CA LEU A 70 12.81 5.81 4.16
C LEU A 70 14.20 6.20 4.70
N GLU A 71 15.08 6.75 3.88
CA GLU A 71 16.38 7.31 4.33
C GLU A 71 16.18 8.43 5.36
N ALA A 72 15.26 9.37 5.11
CA ALA A 72 14.94 10.46 6.03
C ALA A 72 14.43 9.95 7.38
N SER A 73 13.72 8.82 7.41
CA SER A 73 13.27 8.16 8.64
C SER A 73 14.34 7.27 9.32
N GLY A 74 15.54 7.16 8.74
CA GLY A 74 16.63 6.33 9.23
C GLY A 74 16.51 4.84 8.88
N ARG A 75 15.70 4.49 7.87
CA ARG A 75 15.40 3.12 7.40
C ARG A 75 16.22 2.76 6.16
N ASN A 76 17.53 2.97 6.22
CA ASN A 76 18.42 2.84 5.06
C ASN A 76 18.36 1.46 4.40
N ASP A 77 18.28 0.36 5.16
CA ASP A 77 18.18 -0.99 4.60
C ASP A 77 16.90 -1.16 3.76
N ALA A 78 15.77 -0.60 4.22
CA ALA A 78 14.51 -0.64 3.48
C ALA A 78 14.56 0.25 2.24
N ALA A 79 15.22 1.41 2.32
CA ALA A 79 15.45 2.32 1.20
C ALA A 79 16.30 1.66 0.10
N ASP A 80 17.41 1.00 0.49
CA ASP A 80 18.25 0.22 -0.41
C ASP A 80 17.44 -0.85 -1.14
N MET A 81 16.55 -1.54 -0.41
CA MET A 81 15.64 -2.53 -1.01
C MET A 81 14.65 -1.90 -2.00
N VAL A 82 14.04 -0.75 -1.69
CA VAL A 82 13.17 -0.03 -2.64
C VAL A 82 13.94 0.32 -3.91
N THR A 83 15.14 0.89 -3.77
CA THR A 83 16.01 1.24 -4.90
C THR A 83 16.35 0.01 -5.75
N LEU A 84 16.71 -1.11 -5.13
CA LEU A 84 17.01 -2.36 -5.83
C LEU A 84 15.78 -2.90 -6.57
N MET A 85 14.59 -2.86 -5.97
CA MET A 85 13.35 -3.34 -6.58
C MET A 85 12.89 -2.45 -7.74
N ASN A 86 13.11 -1.13 -7.65
CA ASN A 86 12.86 -0.20 -8.75
C ASN A 86 13.85 -0.47 -9.90
N ALA A 87 15.13 -0.66 -9.60
CA ALA A 87 16.15 -0.99 -10.59
C ALA A 87 15.93 -2.35 -11.29
N ALA A 88 15.29 -3.31 -10.60
CA ALA A 88 14.91 -4.60 -11.17
C ALA A 88 13.80 -4.47 -12.23
N GLY A 89 13.13 -3.31 -12.34
CA GLY A 89 12.11 -3.06 -13.36
C GLY A 89 10.86 -3.92 -13.18
N TYR A 90 10.55 -4.33 -11.95
CA TYR A 90 9.30 -5.03 -11.67
C TYR A 90 8.15 -4.04 -11.88
N ASP A 91 7.29 -4.28 -12.87
CA ASP A 91 6.13 -3.43 -13.15
C ASP A 91 4.85 -4.27 -13.02
N THR A 92 4.13 -4.04 -11.92
CA THR A 92 2.86 -4.72 -11.63
C THR A 92 1.66 -4.11 -12.35
N THR A 93 1.84 -3.03 -13.10
CA THR A 93 0.77 -2.40 -13.88
C THR A 93 0.56 -3.10 -15.22
N VAL A 94 1.55 -3.86 -15.69
CA VAL A 94 1.50 -4.57 -16.96
C VAL A 94 0.47 -5.70 -16.94
N ASP A 95 -0.37 -5.74 -17.99
CA ASP A 95 -1.31 -6.83 -18.22
C ASP A 95 -0.55 -8.18 -18.30
N PRO A 96 -0.90 -9.17 -17.46
CA PRO A 96 -0.20 -10.45 -17.41
C PRO A 96 -0.40 -11.33 -18.66
N MET A 97 -1.21 -10.91 -19.63
CA MET A 97 -1.49 -11.59 -20.90
C MET A 97 -2.09 -13.00 -20.75
N VAL A 98 -2.64 -13.32 -19.58
CA VAL A 98 -3.36 -14.58 -19.35
C VAL A 98 -4.81 -14.46 -19.81
N ASN A 99 -5.37 -15.58 -20.27
CA ASN A 99 -6.79 -15.67 -20.61
C ASN A 99 -7.61 -15.85 -19.34
N ASN A 100 -8.80 -15.24 -19.30
CA ASN A 100 -9.74 -15.31 -18.18
C ASN A 100 -9.14 -14.85 -16.85
N MET A 101 -8.41 -13.72 -16.87
CA MET A 101 -7.99 -13.05 -15.65
C MET A 101 -9.22 -12.58 -14.87
N MET A 102 -9.25 -12.87 -13.58
CA MET A 102 -10.30 -12.40 -12.67
C MET A 102 -9.68 -11.53 -11.59
N CYS A 103 -10.13 -10.29 -11.52
CA CYS A 103 -9.67 -9.32 -10.54
C CYS A 103 -10.80 -8.99 -9.57
N TRP A 104 -10.58 -9.30 -8.29
CA TRP A 104 -11.55 -9.15 -7.20
C TRP A 104 -11.00 -8.21 -6.16
N TYR A 105 -11.74 -7.15 -5.83
CA TYR A 105 -11.35 -6.19 -4.80
C TYR A 105 -12.54 -5.36 -4.31
N THR A 106 -12.31 -4.60 -3.24
CA THR A 106 -13.26 -3.69 -2.61
C THR A 106 -12.64 -2.31 -2.59
N SER A 107 -13.43 -1.28 -2.87
CA SER A 107 -12.92 0.10 -2.96
C SER A 107 -13.58 1.04 -1.97
N ASP A 108 -14.60 0.61 -1.22
CA ASP A 108 -15.46 1.48 -0.42
C ASP A 108 -15.11 1.51 1.08
N ILE A 109 -13.96 0.95 1.48
CA ILE A 109 -13.49 0.91 2.87
C ILE A 109 -12.45 2.01 3.10
N SER A 110 -12.57 2.68 4.26
CA SER A 110 -11.61 3.68 4.69
C SER A 110 -10.20 3.09 4.78
N THR A 111 -9.26 3.68 4.05
CA THR A 111 -7.90 3.17 3.87
C THR A 111 -6.88 4.29 4.01
N GLU A 112 -5.77 4.04 4.69
CA GLU A 112 -4.70 5.06 4.86
C GLU A 112 -4.13 5.47 3.49
N GLU A 113 -4.22 6.76 3.17
CA GLU A 113 -3.87 7.30 1.85
C GLU A 113 -2.66 8.23 1.88
N SER A 114 -2.53 9.07 2.92
CA SER A 114 -1.37 9.97 3.10
C SER A 114 -1.18 10.32 4.58
N TYR A 115 -0.06 10.98 4.91
CA TYR A 115 0.37 11.18 6.29
C TYR A 115 0.97 12.56 6.52
N VAL A 116 0.71 13.11 7.70
CA VAL A 116 1.28 14.38 8.15
C VAL A 116 2.05 14.14 9.44
N PHE A 117 3.36 14.37 9.42
CA PHE A 117 4.20 14.33 10.61
C PHE A 117 4.37 15.75 11.14
N ASN A 118 4.02 15.97 12.40
CA ASN A 118 4.20 17.26 13.08
C ASN A 118 5.63 17.47 13.65
N THR A 119 6.58 16.68 13.17
CA THR A 119 7.95 16.61 13.65
C THR A 119 8.86 16.01 12.57
N SER A 120 10.10 16.49 12.50
CA SER A 120 11.12 15.90 11.64
C SER A 120 11.55 14.47 12.03
N ASP A 121 11.24 13.99 13.24
CA ASP A 121 11.48 12.59 13.60
C ASP A 121 10.33 11.69 13.09
N LEU A 122 10.49 11.18 11.87
CA LEU A 122 9.52 10.32 11.17
C LEU A 122 9.28 8.95 11.83
N ARG A 123 9.86 8.70 13.01
CA ARG A 123 9.59 7.52 13.84
C ARG A 123 8.42 7.75 14.81
N ASN A 124 7.96 8.99 14.96
CA ASN A 124 6.77 9.33 15.73
C ASN A 124 5.50 9.08 14.92
N GLU A 125 4.40 8.82 15.62
CA GLU A 125 3.11 8.58 14.98
C GLU A 125 2.65 9.80 14.15
N PRO A 126 2.32 9.62 12.85
CA PRO A 126 1.77 10.69 12.03
C PRO A 126 0.26 10.87 12.25
N GLU A 127 -0.27 12.02 11.84
CA GLU A 127 -1.69 12.10 11.49
C GLU A 127 -1.93 11.33 10.19
N ILE A 128 -2.96 10.48 10.18
CA ILE A 128 -3.30 9.62 9.06
C ILE A 128 -4.50 10.22 8.32
N LEU A 129 -4.32 10.49 7.04
CA LEU A 129 -5.38 10.92 6.14
C LEU A 129 -5.92 9.71 5.39
N TYR A 130 -7.22 9.48 5.51
CA TYR A 130 -7.89 8.32 4.95
C TYR A 130 -8.58 8.65 3.62
N GLY A 131 -8.35 7.78 2.65
CA GLY A 131 -9.10 7.68 1.41
C GLY A 131 -9.95 6.42 1.36
N PHE A 132 -10.23 5.97 0.15
CA PHE A 132 -11.02 4.78 -0.17
C PHE A 132 -10.11 3.61 -0.62
N GLY A 133 -10.55 2.37 -0.40
CA GLY A 133 -9.80 1.14 -0.66
C GLY A 133 -10.46 -0.09 -0.02
N ASP A 134 -9.65 -1.08 0.35
CA ASP A 134 -10.10 -2.32 1.03
C ASP A 134 -9.71 -2.38 2.52
N GLY A 135 -9.21 -1.27 3.07
CA GLY A 135 -8.63 -1.17 4.42
C GLY A 135 -7.12 -1.37 4.46
N VAL A 136 -6.48 -1.81 3.36
CA VAL A 136 -5.03 -1.98 3.25
C VAL A 136 -4.49 -1.33 1.98
N GLY A 137 -5.02 -1.72 0.81
CA GLY A 137 -4.70 -1.17 -0.50
C GLY A 137 -5.67 -0.05 -0.90
N THR A 138 -5.13 1.02 -1.47
CA THR A 138 -5.93 2.17 -1.95
C THR A 138 -6.59 1.84 -3.29
N VAL A 139 -7.68 2.54 -3.64
CA VAL A 139 -8.35 2.38 -4.95
C VAL A 139 -7.36 2.47 -6.11
N ALA A 140 -6.39 3.39 -6.07
CA ALA A 140 -5.39 3.55 -7.11
C ALA A 140 -4.59 2.26 -7.39
N THR A 141 -4.28 1.48 -6.34
CA THR A 141 -3.57 0.19 -6.49
C THR A 141 -4.50 -0.94 -6.93
N LEU A 142 -5.75 -0.93 -6.47
CA LEU A 142 -6.72 -1.98 -6.73
C LEU A 142 -7.32 -1.88 -8.15
N ASP A 143 -7.44 -0.67 -8.68
CA ASP A 143 -8.02 -0.39 -10.00
C ASP A 143 -7.08 -0.70 -11.17
N VAL A 144 -5.82 -1.08 -10.92
CA VAL A 144 -4.82 -1.38 -11.97
C VAL A 144 -5.36 -2.37 -13.01
N CYS A 145 -6.07 -3.40 -12.55
CA CYS A 145 -6.62 -4.44 -13.44
C CYS A 145 -7.76 -3.95 -14.35
N LYS A 146 -8.41 -2.80 -14.05
CA LYS A 146 -9.38 -2.16 -14.95
C LYS A 146 -8.73 -1.65 -16.25
N SER A 147 -7.41 -1.45 -16.25
CA SER A 147 -6.65 -1.00 -17.43
C SER A 147 -6.23 -2.15 -18.36
N TRP A 148 -6.32 -3.40 -17.89
CA TRP A 148 -5.95 -4.59 -18.66
C TRP A 148 -7.00 -4.90 -19.73
N ASP A 149 -6.65 -5.77 -20.68
CA ASP A 149 -7.53 -6.11 -21.81
C ASP A 149 -8.89 -6.66 -21.33
N PRO A 150 -10.00 -5.95 -21.59
CA PRO A 150 -11.32 -6.34 -21.10
C PRO A 150 -11.89 -7.57 -21.82
N SER A 151 -11.28 -8.02 -22.93
CA SER A 151 -11.67 -9.28 -23.56
C SER A 151 -11.14 -10.51 -22.81
N ARG A 152 -10.13 -10.31 -21.94
CA ARG A 152 -9.50 -11.37 -21.15
C ARG A 152 -9.64 -11.15 -19.64
N THR A 153 -9.98 -9.95 -19.21
CA THR A 153 -10.04 -9.55 -17.80
C THR A 153 -11.46 -9.27 -17.37
N THR A 154 -11.91 -9.95 -16.33
CA THR A 154 -13.17 -9.66 -15.63
C THR A 154 -12.83 -9.00 -14.29
N VAL A 155 -13.38 -7.80 -14.08
CA VAL A 155 -13.26 -7.09 -12.80
C VAL A 155 -14.56 -7.24 -12.03
N GLN A 156 -14.49 -7.73 -10.80
CA GLN A 156 -15.59 -7.76 -9.85
C GLN A 156 -15.23 -6.93 -8.63
N GLU A 157 -15.94 -5.82 -8.48
CA GLU A 157 -15.85 -4.98 -7.30
C GLU A 157 -16.88 -5.44 -6.27
N PHE A 158 -16.46 -5.56 -5.02
CA PHE A 158 -17.30 -5.91 -3.87
C PHE A 158 -17.44 -4.71 -2.94
N SER A 159 -18.51 -4.69 -2.16
CA SER A 159 -18.76 -3.64 -1.17
C SER A 159 -18.61 -4.21 0.23
N ASN A 160 -17.95 -3.45 1.12
CA ASN A 160 -17.88 -3.75 2.55
C ASN A 160 -17.21 -5.10 2.91
N ILE A 161 -16.25 -5.56 2.09
CA ILE A 161 -15.37 -6.69 2.40
C ILE A 161 -13.95 -6.18 2.63
N SER A 162 -13.48 -6.21 3.88
CA SER A 162 -12.12 -5.76 4.20
C SER A 162 -11.06 -6.71 3.65
N HIS A 163 -9.84 -6.20 3.44
CA HIS A 163 -8.69 -6.93 2.91
C HIS A 163 -8.49 -8.31 3.58
N SER A 164 -8.58 -8.36 4.91
CA SER A 164 -8.39 -9.60 5.68
C SER A 164 -9.58 -10.56 5.64
N ALA A 165 -10.75 -10.09 5.22
CA ALA A 165 -11.99 -10.88 5.21
C ALA A 165 -12.19 -11.68 3.91
N TYR A 166 -11.48 -11.36 2.82
CA TYR A 166 -11.62 -12.02 1.51
C TYR A 166 -11.56 -13.55 1.57
N MET A 167 -10.68 -14.10 2.41
CA MET A 167 -10.48 -15.55 2.53
C MET A 167 -11.58 -16.26 3.33
N THR A 168 -12.45 -15.51 3.99
CA THR A 168 -13.51 -16.05 4.87
C THR A 168 -14.91 -15.58 4.50
N ASP A 169 -15.03 -14.61 3.60
CA ASP A 169 -16.32 -14.12 3.11
C ASP A 169 -17.04 -15.19 2.29
N GLU A 170 -18.27 -15.52 2.67
CA GLU A 170 -19.04 -16.60 2.04
C GLU A 170 -19.33 -16.33 0.56
N THR A 171 -19.49 -15.05 0.16
CA THR A 171 -19.73 -14.67 -1.22
C THR A 171 -18.48 -14.92 -2.06
N ILE A 172 -17.33 -14.48 -1.59
CA ILE A 172 -16.04 -14.68 -2.28
C ILE A 172 -15.72 -16.17 -2.39
N VAL A 173 -15.85 -16.91 -1.28
CA VAL A 173 -15.58 -18.35 -1.26
C VAL A 173 -16.54 -19.10 -2.19
N GLY A 174 -17.83 -18.74 -2.21
CA GLY A 174 -18.81 -19.29 -3.14
C GLY A 174 -18.41 -19.08 -4.60
N MET A 175 -18.06 -17.85 -4.96
CA MET A 175 -17.60 -17.52 -6.31
C MET A 175 -16.32 -18.28 -6.70
N LEU A 176 -15.38 -18.45 -5.76
CA LEU A 176 -14.16 -19.20 -6.01
C LEU A 176 -14.46 -20.68 -6.29
N VAL A 177 -15.37 -21.29 -5.53
CA VAL A 177 -15.79 -22.67 -5.74
C VAL A 177 -16.49 -22.83 -7.09
N ASP A 178 -17.37 -21.90 -7.45
CA ASP A 178 -18.09 -21.93 -8.73
C ASP A 178 -17.11 -21.93 -9.91
N LEU A 179 -16.03 -21.13 -9.85
CA LEU A 179 -15.00 -21.10 -10.91
C LEU A 179 -14.31 -22.44 -11.17
N PHE A 180 -14.20 -23.30 -10.16
CA PHE A 180 -13.55 -24.60 -10.29
C PHE A 180 -14.54 -25.76 -10.53
N THR A 181 -15.84 -25.48 -10.44
CA THR A 181 -16.88 -26.52 -10.52
C THR A 181 -17.85 -26.33 -11.69
N SER A 182 -17.83 -25.16 -12.35
CA SER A 182 -18.50 -24.89 -13.63
C SER A 182 -17.69 -25.37 -14.83
#